data_AF-A0A955G6R3-F1
#
_entry.id   AF-A0A955G6R3-F1
#
_cell.length_a   1.000
_cell.length_b   1.000
_cell.length_c   1.000
_cell.angle_alpha   90.00
_cell.angle_beta   90.00
_cell.angle_gamma   90.00
#
_symmetry.space_group_name_H-M   'P 1'
#
loop_
_entity.id
_entity.type
_entity.pdbx_description
1 polymer ?
#
loop_
_entity_poly.entity_id
_entity_poly.type
_entity_poly.pdbx_seq_one_letter_code
_entity_poly.pdbx_strand_id
1 'polypeptide(L)'
;MISKLRKDQKGVMLVAVVIIAGVLVVIGFSIMSFTLSQYSVSNNKLFSANALMVAEAGIEDALQELNADTGFTGHTSEQTFFDNENQGRGTFTSSVAETADTNAKVIESIGYVYRYGKSEVESSRKVRVTIVGTESEGYSVHTGPGGLLLGGSANITNSDVYVNGYINMTGAAKIGTYDQPLNVNVAHNNCPEGSSPGPTFPTTCTSGQPISTAWSTKIYGTVCATNQTSNNYPSGNPSGNILPGSTGQGLVLGCTAPPVTTPTYNKAAHVAAVEVTSGSNNNTYVCKKWPFERTWPANLQLNGNVDIKGSCDVTITGNAYIAGDLELGGASKIRVADSVGTNRPVVLVDGNIDVGGSADIIANSEGTGIHFISYKALASCDPNCTSLSGNDLYNSMNNMTVDIGGGVNLPGIIFQAYWGLIKVRGSGSIGSAIGQTVDMNGAGTVTFGTALSSGDRTWTISSYQQDYPD
;
A
#
# COMPACT_ATOMS: atom_id res chain seq x y z
N MET A 1 108.04 10.35 -8.15
CA MET A 1 107.88 9.12 -8.96
C MET A 1 106.45 8.62 -8.81
N ILE A 2 105.51 9.07 -9.65
CA ILE A 2 104.11 8.59 -9.64
C ILE A 2 103.73 8.24 -11.08
N SER A 3 103.76 6.95 -11.40
CA SER A 3 103.38 6.44 -12.71
C SER A 3 101.85 6.41 -12.83
N LYS A 4 101.29 7.25 -13.70
CA LYS A 4 99.84 7.32 -13.96
C LYS A 4 99.41 6.16 -14.87
N LEU A 5 99.08 5.02 -14.27
CA LEU A 5 98.40 3.91 -14.95
C LEU A 5 97.00 4.33 -15.40
N ARG A 6 96.89 4.86 -16.62
CA ARG A 6 95.60 4.98 -17.32
C ARG A 6 95.14 3.56 -17.70
N LYS A 7 94.24 2.97 -16.89
CA LYS A 7 93.49 1.77 -17.28
C LYS A 7 92.67 2.08 -18.53
N ASP A 8 92.76 1.22 -19.53
CA ASP A 8 92.00 1.37 -20.78
C ASP A 8 90.52 1.03 -20.53
N GLN A 9 89.66 2.06 -20.48
CA GLN A 9 88.24 1.90 -20.15
C GLN A 9 87.33 1.63 -21.36
N LYS A 10 87.90 1.45 -22.56
CA LYS A 10 87.15 1.37 -23.82
C LYS A 10 86.15 0.21 -23.93
N GLY A 11 86.22 -0.81 -23.07
CA GLY A 11 85.23 -1.90 -23.00
C GLY A 11 84.07 -1.68 -21.99
N VAL A 12 84.22 -0.77 -21.03
CA VAL A 12 83.29 -0.68 -19.87
C VAL A 12 81.92 -0.13 -20.27
N MET A 13 81.88 0.76 -21.26
CA MET A 13 80.62 1.36 -21.75
C MET A 13 79.69 0.32 -22.38
N LEU A 14 80.22 -0.64 -23.15
CA LEU A 14 79.43 -1.72 -23.77
C LEU A 14 78.77 -2.58 -22.70
N VAL A 15 79.53 -2.99 -21.68
CA VAL A 15 79.04 -3.81 -20.56
C VAL A 15 77.94 -3.08 -19.78
N ALA A 16 78.12 -1.79 -19.50
CA ALA A 16 77.10 -0.98 -18.83
C ALA A 16 75.80 -0.88 -19.66
N VAL A 17 75.90 -0.66 -20.98
CA VAL A 17 74.73 -0.61 -21.88
C VAL A 17 73.99 -1.95 -21.93
N VAL A 18 74.71 -3.07 -22.01
CA VAL A 18 74.08 -4.41 -22.01
C VAL A 18 73.36 -4.71 -20.69
N ILE A 19 73.95 -4.34 -19.54
CA ILE A 19 73.31 -4.51 -18.23
C ILE A 19 72.04 -3.64 -18.12
N ILE A 20 72.11 -2.36 -18.52
CA ILE A 20 70.96 -1.45 -18.50
C ILE A 20 69.87 -1.95 -19.44
N ALA A 21 70.20 -2.37 -20.66
CA ALA A 21 69.25 -2.94 -21.61
C ALA A 21 68.57 -4.21 -21.06
N GLY A 22 69.33 -5.12 -20.44
CA GLY A 22 68.79 -6.31 -19.78
C GLY A 22 67.79 -5.98 -18.68
N VAL A 23 68.12 -5.03 -17.80
CA VAL A 23 67.20 -4.56 -16.74
C VAL A 23 65.94 -3.92 -17.32
N LEU A 24 66.06 -3.09 -18.36
CA LEU A 24 64.91 -2.46 -19.03
C LEU A 24 63.99 -3.49 -19.71
N VAL A 25 64.55 -4.54 -20.32
CA VAL A 25 63.76 -5.63 -20.92
C VAL A 25 62.99 -6.41 -19.85
N VAL A 26 63.60 -6.73 -18.71
CA VAL A 26 62.91 -7.41 -17.59
C VAL A 26 61.77 -6.54 -17.02
N ILE A 27 62.00 -5.23 -16.86
CA ILE A 27 60.95 -4.29 -16.43
C ILE A 27 59.82 -4.22 -17.47
N GLY A 28 60.15 -4.16 -18.76
CA GLY A 28 59.18 -4.14 -19.86
C GLY A 28 58.27 -5.37 -19.87
N PHE A 29 58.83 -6.57 -19.74
CA PHE A 29 58.04 -7.81 -19.64
C PHE A 29 57.17 -7.86 -18.38
N SER A 30 57.67 -7.37 -17.24
CA SER A 30 56.89 -7.30 -16.00
C SER A 30 55.66 -6.40 -16.15
N ILE A 31 55.83 -5.20 -16.71
CA ILE A 31 54.72 -4.27 -16.98
C ILE A 31 53.74 -4.87 -17.99
N MET A 32 54.23 -5.49 -19.08
CA MET A 32 53.38 -6.11 -20.10
C MET A 32 52.52 -7.25 -19.53
N SER A 33 53.12 -8.14 -18.73
CA SER A 33 52.42 -9.23 -18.05
C SER A 33 51.35 -8.70 -17.08
N PHE A 34 51.68 -7.66 -16.31
CA PHE A 34 50.72 -7.00 -15.42
C PHE A 34 49.56 -6.37 -16.20
N THR A 35 49.83 -5.66 -17.30
CA THR A 35 48.79 -5.04 -18.14
C THR A 35 47.87 -6.07 -18.78
N LEU A 36 48.40 -7.19 -19.30
CA LEU A 36 47.59 -8.27 -19.86
C LEU A 36 46.71 -8.96 -18.80
N SER A 37 47.26 -9.17 -17.60
CA SER A 37 46.51 -9.71 -16.45
C SER A 37 45.38 -8.76 -16.02
N GLN A 38 45.67 -7.47 -15.85
CA GLN A 38 44.66 -6.45 -15.52
C GLN A 38 43.58 -6.33 -16.60
N TYR A 39 43.94 -6.41 -17.88
CA TYR A 39 42.98 -6.38 -18.98
C TYR A 39 42.02 -7.59 -18.94
N SER A 40 42.55 -8.80 -18.70
CA SER A 40 41.73 -10.01 -18.50
C SER A 40 40.78 -9.88 -17.31
N VAL A 41 41.30 -9.47 -16.14
CA VAL A 41 40.50 -9.25 -14.92
C VAL A 41 39.44 -8.16 -15.14
N SER A 42 39.76 -7.09 -15.85
CA SER A 42 38.82 -6.00 -16.15
C SER A 42 37.70 -6.46 -17.09
N ASN A 43 38.01 -7.24 -18.13
CA ASN A 43 37.00 -7.80 -19.02
C ASN A 43 36.09 -8.78 -18.29
N ASN A 44 36.64 -9.67 -17.45
CA ASN A 44 35.85 -10.63 -16.68
C ASN A 44 34.92 -9.92 -15.68
N LYS A 45 35.38 -8.81 -15.07
CA LYS A 45 34.54 -7.94 -14.24
C LYS A 45 33.43 -7.26 -15.03
N LEU A 46 33.71 -6.79 -16.25
CA LEU A 46 32.71 -6.18 -17.14
C LEU A 46 31.62 -7.20 -17.53
N PHE A 47 31.99 -8.40 -17.98
CA PHE A 47 31.02 -9.46 -18.28
C PHE A 47 30.23 -9.91 -17.04
N SER A 48 30.86 -9.94 -15.87
CA SER A 48 30.20 -10.24 -14.59
C SER A 48 29.16 -9.18 -14.21
N ALA A 49 29.50 -7.89 -14.37
CA ALA A 49 28.57 -6.78 -14.10
C ALA A 49 27.42 -6.75 -15.11
N ASN A 50 27.71 -6.98 -16.40
CA ASN A 50 26.67 -7.08 -17.42
C ASN A 50 25.71 -8.24 -17.15
N ALA A 51 26.22 -9.42 -16.74
CA ALA A 51 25.36 -10.56 -16.41
C ALA A 51 24.47 -10.30 -15.19
N LEU A 52 24.96 -9.55 -14.19
CA LEU A 52 24.14 -9.11 -13.07
C LEU A 52 23.03 -8.14 -13.52
N MET A 53 23.35 -7.11 -14.31
CA MET A 53 22.34 -6.16 -14.82
C MET A 53 21.27 -6.86 -15.68
N VAL A 54 21.65 -7.87 -16.48
CA VAL A 54 20.72 -8.68 -17.28
C VAL A 54 19.83 -9.54 -16.37
N ALA A 55 20.37 -10.11 -15.30
CA ALA A 55 19.58 -10.85 -14.31
C ALA A 55 18.58 -9.94 -13.58
N GLU A 56 19.01 -8.74 -13.17
CA GLU A 56 18.16 -7.73 -12.52
C GLU A 56 17.05 -7.24 -13.46
N ALA A 57 17.36 -6.98 -14.74
CA ALA A 57 16.35 -6.65 -15.74
C ALA A 57 15.27 -7.76 -15.85
N GLY A 58 15.66 -9.04 -15.79
CA GLY A 58 14.72 -10.16 -15.77
C GLY A 58 13.93 -10.32 -14.46
N ILE A 59 14.33 -9.68 -13.37
CA ILE A 59 13.52 -9.55 -12.14
C ILE A 59 12.46 -8.46 -12.32
N GLU A 60 12.84 -7.27 -12.81
CA GLU A 60 11.93 -6.14 -13.04
C GLU A 60 10.86 -6.50 -14.09
N ASP A 61 11.27 -7.15 -15.17
CA ASP A 61 10.39 -7.66 -16.23
C ASP A 61 9.38 -8.70 -15.70
N ALA A 62 9.87 -9.71 -14.95
CA ALA A 62 9.01 -10.70 -14.32
C ALA A 62 8.08 -10.12 -13.25
N LEU A 63 8.51 -9.06 -12.55
CA LEU A 63 7.69 -8.33 -11.59
C LEU A 63 6.60 -7.50 -12.31
N GLN A 64 6.92 -6.89 -13.45
CA GLN A 64 5.94 -6.18 -14.27
C GLN A 64 4.88 -7.14 -14.82
N GLU A 65 5.28 -8.26 -15.42
CA GLU A 65 4.35 -9.28 -15.94
C GLU A 65 3.50 -9.88 -14.82
N LEU A 66 4.06 -10.15 -13.63
CA LEU A 66 3.29 -10.69 -12.49
C LEU A 66 2.29 -9.67 -11.89
N ASN A 67 2.55 -8.37 -12.03
CA ASN A 67 1.58 -7.32 -11.70
C ASN A 67 0.47 -7.16 -12.78
N ALA A 68 0.67 -7.68 -14.00
CA ALA A 68 -0.34 -7.70 -15.06
C ALA A 68 -1.14 -9.02 -15.10
N ASP A 69 -0.50 -10.15 -14.79
CA ASP A 69 -1.11 -11.47 -14.63
C ASP A 69 -0.51 -12.19 -13.41
N THR A 70 -1.30 -12.31 -12.34
CA THR A 70 -0.89 -13.02 -11.11
C THR A 70 -0.59 -14.53 -11.31
N GLY A 71 -1.02 -15.10 -12.44
CA GLY A 71 -0.73 -16.45 -12.89
C GLY A 71 0.60 -16.61 -13.64
N PHE A 72 1.33 -15.52 -13.90
CA PHE A 72 2.62 -15.55 -14.59
C PHE A 72 3.66 -16.39 -13.85
N THR A 73 4.30 -17.33 -14.58
CA THR A 73 5.27 -18.28 -14.02
C THR A 73 6.73 -17.98 -14.36
N GLY A 74 7.02 -16.88 -15.06
CA GLY A 74 8.36 -16.54 -15.57
C GLY A 74 8.63 -17.00 -17.01
N HIS A 75 9.69 -16.45 -17.60
CA HIS A 75 10.16 -16.79 -18.95
C HIS A 75 11.08 -18.02 -18.95
N THR A 76 10.52 -19.17 -19.34
CA THR A 76 11.25 -20.45 -19.48
C THR A 76 12.19 -20.50 -20.69
N SER A 77 12.08 -19.55 -21.62
CA SER A 77 12.98 -19.38 -22.77
C SER A 77 13.75 -18.06 -22.65
N GLU A 78 15.01 -18.04 -23.10
CA GLU A 78 15.86 -16.84 -23.09
C GLU A 78 15.19 -15.63 -23.76
N GLN A 79 14.96 -14.57 -23.00
CA GLN A 79 14.58 -13.24 -23.49
C GLN A 79 15.84 -12.41 -23.75
N THR A 80 15.86 -11.58 -24.78
CA THR A 80 17.03 -10.74 -25.11
C THR A 80 16.87 -9.34 -24.54
N PHE A 81 17.79 -8.95 -23.65
CA PHE A 81 17.85 -7.59 -23.08
C PHE A 81 18.69 -6.64 -23.95
N PHE A 82 19.80 -7.13 -24.52
CA PHE A 82 20.56 -6.41 -25.54
C PHE A 82 21.30 -7.36 -26.50
N ASP A 83 21.55 -6.91 -27.73
CA ASP A 83 22.47 -7.55 -28.68
C ASP A 83 23.16 -6.48 -29.52
N ASN A 84 24.45 -6.20 -29.27
CA ASN A 84 25.23 -5.21 -29.99
C ASN A 84 26.75 -5.46 -29.95
N GLU A 85 27.49 -4.85 -30.88
CA GLU A 85 28.93 -5.04 -31.04
C GLU A 85 29.77 -4.59 -29.82
N ASN A 86 29.28 -3.62 -29.03
CA ASN A 86 30.03 -3.02 -27.93
C ASN A 86 29.90 -3.79 -26.61
N GLN A 87 28.72 -4.38 -26.36
CA GLN A 87 28.40 -5.06 -25.10
C GLN A 87 28.30 -6.59 -25.26
N GLY A 88 28.23 -7.08 -26.50
CA GLY A 88 27.88 -8.46 -26.81
C GLY A 88 26.37 -8.67 -26.81
N ARG A 89 25.94 -9.88 -26.46
CA ARG A 89 24.53 -10.24 -26.27
C ARG A 89 24.25 -10.54 -24.81
N GLY A 90 23.16 -10.02 -24.27
CA GLY A 90 22.67 -10.27 -22.92
C GLY A 90 21.27 -10.87 -22.98
N THR A 91 21.09 -12.07 -22.44
CA THR A 91 19.79 -12.75 -22.37
C THR A 91 19.46 -13.18 -20.94
N PHE A 92 18.18 -13.29 -20.59
CA PHE A 92 17.76 -13.80 -19.28
C PHE A 92 16.67 -14.87 -19.40
N THR A 93 16.58 -15.72 -18.39
CA THR A 93 15.42 -16.57 -18.10
C THR A 93 14.90 -16.24 -16.72
N SER A 94 13.59 -16.28 -16.51
CA SER A 94 12.98 -16.05 -15.19
C SER A 94 12.01 -17.18 -14.81
N SER A 95 11.85 -17.40 -13.50
CA SER A 95 10.86 -18.34 -12.96
C SER A 95 10.24 -17.76 -11.69
N VAL A 96 8.92 -17.90 -11.56
CA VAL A 96 8.16 -17.47 -10.40
C VAL A 96 7.58 -18.70 -9.70
N ALA A 97 7.85 -18.83 -8.40
CA ALA A 97 7.36 -19.94 -7.57
C ALA A 97 6.67 -19.42 -6.31
N GLU A 98 5.56 -20.05 -5.91
CA GLU A 98 4.91 -19.82 -4.62
C GLU A 98 5.83 -20.26 -3.46
N THR A 99 5.77 -19.57 -2.31
CA THR A 99 6.39 -20.06 -1.06
C THR A 99 5.38 -20.84 -0.21
N ALA A 100 5.78 -21.24 1.00
CA ALA A 100 4.84 -21.77 1.99
C ALA A 100 3.89 -20.70 2.56
N ASP A 101 4.23 -19.41 2.37
CA ASP A 101 3.43 -18.27 2.79
C ASP A 101 2.55 -17.82 1.62
N THR A 102 1.22 -17.86 1.79
CA THR A 102 0.22 -17.66 0.70
C THR A 102 0.27 -16.32 -0.01
N ASN A 103 1.02 -15.36 0.55
CA ASN A 103 1.15 -13.99 0.08
C ASN A 103 2.56 -13.68 -0.44
N ALA A 104 3.46 -14.67 -0.52
CA ALA A 104 4.82 -14.47 -1.02
C ALA A 104 5.15 -15.40 -2.19
N LYS A 105 5.86 -14.85 -3.17
CA LYS A 105 6.48 -15.62 -4.26
C LYS A 105 7.98 -15.37 -4.28
N VAL A 106 8.72 -16.27 -4.90
CA VAL A 106 10.13 -16.10 -5.22
C VAL A 106 10.25 -15.96 -6.74
N ILE A 107 10.84 -14.84 -7.19
CA ILE A 107 11.31 -14.71 -8.56
C ILE A 107 12.79 -15.08 -8.56
N GLU A 108 13.16 -16.03 -9.41
CA GLU A 108 14.55 -16.25 -9.80
C GLU A 108 14.77 -15.76 -11.23
N SER A 109 15.84 -15.03 -11.48
CA SER A 109 16.30 -14.65 -12.81
C SER A 109 17.76 -15.05 -13.00
N ILE A 110 18.08 -15.63 -14.14
CA ILE A 110 19.45 -15.96 -14.55
C ILE A 110 19.78 -15.14 -15.78
N GLY A 111 20.74 -14.24 -15.65
CA GLY A 111 21.27 -13.43 -16.75
C GLY A 111 22.53 -14.07 -17.34
N TYR A 112 22.58 -14.18 -18.66
CA TYR A 112 23.67 -14.72 -19.46
C TYR A 112 24.26 -13.62 -20.35
N VAL A 113 25.58 -13.59 -20.50
CA VAL A 113 26.26 -12.69 -21.43
C VAL A 113 27.20 -13.47 -22.35
N TYR A 114 27.14 -13.15 -23.64
CA TYR A 114 27.91 -13.75 -24.72
C TYR A 114 28.73 -12.66 -25.42
N ARG A 115 29.92 -12.99 -25.95
CA ARG A 115 30.58 -12.11 -26.92
C ARG A 115 29.72 -11.94 -28.17
N TYR A 116 29.82 -10.78 -28.81
CA TYR A 116 29.13 -10.52 -30.07
C TYR A 116 29.44 -11.60 -31.12
N GLY A 117 28.40 -12.14 -31.77
CA GLY A 117 28.52 -13.23 -32.74
C GLY A 117 28.97 -14.59 -32.16
N LYS A 118 28.91 -14.80 -30.84
CA LYS A 118 29.21 -16.08 -30.18
C LYS A 118 27.98 -16.65 -29.48
N SER A 119 27.91 -17.98 -29.44
CA SER A 119 26.88 -18.75 -28.72
C SER A 119 27.34 -19.30 -27.37
N GLU A 120 28.62 -19.13 -27.03
CA GLU A 120 29.20 -19.55 -25.76
C GLU A 120 29.00 -18.45 -24.70
N VAL A 121 28.57 -18.86 -23.49
CA VAL A 121 28.36 -17.96 -22.36
C VAL A 121 29.73 -17.57 -21.77
N GLU A 122 30.02 -16.28 -21.71
CA GLU A 122 31.22 -15.73 -21.07
C GLU A 122 31.04 -15.54 -19.56
N SER A 123 29.81 -15.23 -19.14
CA SER A 123 29.45 -15.03 -17.75
C SER A 123 27.94 -15.25 -17.55
N SER A 124 27.57 -15.86 -16.43
CA SER A 124 26.18 -15.89 -15.96
C SER A 124 26.09 -15.41 -14.52
N ARG A 125 24.93 -14.87 -14.11
CA ARG A 125 24.62 -14.51 -12.72
C ARG A 125 23.18 -14.84 -12.41
N LYS A 126 22.93 -15.28 -11.17
CA LYS A 126 21.59 -15.57 -10.68
C LYS A 126 21.20 -14.54 -9.62
N VAL A 127 20.01 -13.98 -9.77
CA VAL A 127 19.37 -13.13 -8.75
C VAL A 127 18.11 -13.85 -8.30
N ARG A 128 17.90 -13.89 -6.99
CA ARG A 128 16.67 -14.36 -6.35
C ARG A 128 16.10 -13.21 -5.54
N VAL A 129 14.82 -12.91 -5.72
CA VAL A 129 14.07 -12.00 -4.84
C VAL A 129 12.88 -12.72 -4.22
N THR A 130 12.61 -12.43 -2.96
CA THR A 130 11.28 -12.69 -2.40
C THR A 130 10.44 -11.45 -2.67
N ILE A 131 9.25 -11.67 -3.21
CA ILE A 131 8.23 -10.65 -3.38
C ILE A 131 7.02 -10.98 -2.52
N VAL A 132 6.45 -9.97 -1.87
CA VAL A 132 5.21 -10.08 -1.11
C VAL A 132 4.12 -9.37 -1.90
N GLY A 133 3.06 -10.12 -2.22
CA GLY A 133 1.87 -9.61 -2.87
C GLY A 133 0.99 -8.99 -1.82
N THR A 134 0.89 -7.67 -1.83
CA THR A 134 -0.09 -6.97 -1.01
C THR A 134 -1.46 -7.11 -1.67
N GLU A 135 -2.13 -8.23 -1.39
CA GLU A 135 -3.57 -8.16 -1.28
C GLU A 135 -3.90 -7.15 -0.20
N SER A 136 -4.80 -6.30 -0.59
CA SER A 136 -5.05 -5.03 0.03
C SER A 136 -6.60 -4.95 -0.11
N GLU A 137 -7.34 -4.20 0.70
CA GLU A 137 -8.82 -4.34 0.75
C GLU A 137 -9.66 -3.07 0.47
N GLY A 138 -10.16 -2.89 -0.75
CA GLY A 138 -11.13 -1.85 -1.15
C GLY A 138 -10.57 -0.50 -1.67
N TYR A 139 -11.01 0.58 -1.05
CA TYR A 139 -10.56 1.95 -1.33
C TYR A 139 -10.10 2.55 0.00
N SER A 140 -9.23 3.56 0.03
CA SER A 140 -8.93 4.24 1.32
C SER A 140 -10.18 4.91 1.88
N VAL A 141 -11.08 5.34 1.01
CA VAL A 141 -12.44 5.73 1.35
C VAL A 141 -13.41 5.07 0.38
N HIS A 142 -14.30 4.22 0.91
CA HIS A 142 -15.45 3.68 0.19
C HIS A 142 -16.73 4.19 0.87
N THR A 143 -17.52 5.01 0.18
CA THR A 143 -18.80 5.50 0.73
C THR A 143 -20.03 4.92 0.03
N GLY A 144 -21.09 4.73 0.79
CA GLY A 144 -22.43 4.42 0.32
C GLY A 144 -23.19 5.65 -0.20
N PRO A 145 -24.53 5.59 -0.26
CA PRO A 145 -25.38 6.66 -0.78
C PRO A 145 -25.26 8.02 -0.09
N GLY A 146 -24.83 8.06 1.18
CA GLY A 146 -24.66 9.31 1.93
C GLY A 146 -23.40 10.08 1.56
N GLY A 147 -22.45 9.43 0.88
CA GLY A 147 -21.34 10.09 0.21
C GLY A 147 -20.16 10.45 1.12
N LEU A 148 -19.32 11.37 0.62
CA LEU A 148 -18.06 11.79 1.23
C LEU A 148 -18.09 13.31 1.51
N LEU A 149 -17.99 13.68 2.78
CA LEU A 149 -17.97 15.07 3.23
C LEU A 149 -16.55 15.43 3.70
N LEU A 150 -15.93 16.41 3.06
CA LEU A 150 -14.57 16.86 3.35
C LEU A 150 -14.58 18.35 3.72
N GLY A 151 -13.89 18.72 4.80
CA GLY A 151 -13.86 20.11 5.26
C GLY A 151 -12.68 20.44 6.14
N GLY A 152 -12.53 21.71 6.48
CA GLY A 152 -11.36 22.20 7.22
C GLY A 152 -10.08 22.01 6.39
N SER A 153 -9.20 21.13 6.85
CA SER A 153 -7.94 20.79 6.17
C SER A 153 -7.80 19.28 5.91
N ALA A 154 -8.93 18.55 5.87
CA ALA A 154 -8.96 17.12 5.56
C ALA A 154 -8.27 16.81 4.22
N ASN A 155 -7.41 15.80 4.18
CA ASN A 155 -6.60 15.48 3.00
C ASN A 155 -6.52 13.97 2.83
N ILE A 156 -7.09 13.43 1.76
CA ILE A 156 -6.96 12.01 1.41
C ILE A 156 -5.73 11.84 0.51
N THR A 157 -4.79 10.99 0.90
CA THR A 157 -3.59 10.63 0.13
C THR A 157 -3.41 9.12 0.11
N ASN A 158 -2.62 8.60 -0.82
CA ASN A 158 -2.08 7.23 -0.90
C ASN A 158 -2.99 6.09 -1.41
N SER A 159 -4.29 6.27 -1.63
CA SER A 159 -5.12 5.29 -2.35
C SER A 159 -6.37 5.90 -2.96
N ASP A 160 -6.94 5.21 -3.94
CA ASP A 160 -8.14 5.61 -4.66
C ASP A 160 -9.36 5.77 -3.75
N VAL A 161 -10.32 6.55 -4.26
CA VAL A 161 -11.55 6.92 -3.54
C VAL A 161 -12.77 6.52 -4.36
N TYR A 162 -13.71 5.83 -3.70
CA TYR A 162 -14.97 5.43 -4.31
C TYR A 162 -16.16 5.94 -3.51
N VAL A 163 -17.09 6.59 -4.19
CA VAL A 163 -18.22 7.28 -3.58
C VAL A 163 -19.49 6.88 -4.31
N ASN A 164 -20.37 6.11 -3.67
CA ASN A 164 -21.66 5.80 -4.27
C ASN A 164 -22.55 7.04 -4.36
N GLY A 165 -22.64 7.83 -3.29
CA GLY A 165 -23.42 9.07 -3.24
C GLY A 165 -22.75 10.26 -3.94
N TYR A 166 -22.53 11.32 -3.17
CA TYR A 166 -21.96 12.59 -3.62
C TYR A 166 -20.66 12.93 -2.85
N ILE A 167 -19.84 13.84 -3.40
CA ILE A 167 -18.69 14.45 -2.71
C ILE A 167 -19.02 15.91 -2.42
N ASN A 168 -18.84 16.36 -1.18
CA ASN A 168 -18.92 17.77 -0.83
C ASN A 168 -17.64 18.23 -0.13
N MET A 169 -16.88 19.13 -0.76
CA MET A 169 -15.60 19.64 -0.25
C MET A 169 -15.70 21.12 0.15
N THR A 170 -15.28 21.43 1.37
CA THR A 170 -15.20 22.79 1.93
C THR A 170 -13.81 23.10 2.51
N GLY A 171 -13.57 24.38 2.85
CA GLY A 171 -12.29 24.81 3.42
C GLY A 171 -11.12 24.62 2.44
N ALA A 172 -10.02 24.05 2.92
CA ALA A 172 -8.80 23.75 2.17
C ALA A 172 -8.63 22.23 1.91
N ALA A 173 -9.72 21.48 1.96
CA ALA A 173 -9.70 20.03 1.86
C ALA A 173 -9.22 19.49 0.50
N LYS A 174 -8.61 18.30 0.49
CA LYS A 174 -7.97 17.71 -0.69
C LYS A 174 -8.21 16.21 -0.84
N ILE A 175 -8.19 15.75 -2.09
CA ILE A 175 -8.04 14.35 -2.48
C ILE A 175 -6.86 14.28 -3.45
N GLY A 176 -5.85 13.48 -3.14
CA GLY A 176 -4.61 13.38 -3.90
C GLY A 176 -3.71 14.62 -3.76
N THR A 177 -2.54 14.53 -4.38
CA THR A 177 -1.60 15.64 -4.54
C THR A 177 -1.18 15.77 -6.00
N TYR A 178 -0.44 16.83 -6.35
CA TYR A 178 0.07 16.95 -7.72
C TYR A 178 0.99 15.79 -8.09
N ASP A 179 1.89 15.38 -7.19
CA ASP A 179 2.87 14.31 -7.45
C ASP A 179 2.28 12.91 -7.23
N GLN A 180 1.22 12.80 -6.42
CA GLN A 180 0.45 11.57 -6.17
C GLN A 180 -1.04 11.80 -6.47
N PRO A 181 -1.43 11.86 -7.77
CA PRO A 181 -2.83 11.85 -8.17
C PRO A 181 -3.50 10.51 -7.79
N LEU A 182 -4.81 10.52 -7.58
CA LEU A 182 -5.63 9.36 -7.21
C LEU A 182 -6.80 9.19 -8.19
N ASN A 183 -7.29 7.98 -8.39
CA ASN A 183 -8.55 7.77 -9.10
C ASN A 183 -9.72 8.04 -8.14
N VAL A 184 -10.72 8.79 -8.62
CA VAL A 184 -11.93 9.12 -7.86
C VAL A 184 -13.15 8.75 -8.67
N ASN A 185 -13.92 7.78 -8.16
CA ASN A 185 -15.14 7.30 -8.80
C ASN A 185 -16.37 7.76 -8.01
N VAL A 186 -17.35 8.39 -8.67
CA VAL A 186 -18.55 8.94 -8.02
C VAL A 186 -19.82 8.51 -8.77
N ALA A 187 -20.59 7.58 -8.19
CA ALA A 187 -21.71 6.93 -8.87
C ALA A 187 -23.03 7.70 -8.85
N HIS A 188 -23.15 8.76 -8.02
CA HIS A 188 -24.33 9.62 -7.94
C HIS A 188 -25.62 8.87 -7.55
N ASN A 189 -25.49 7.88 -6.67
CA ASN A 189 -26.51 6.96 -6.17
C ASN A 189 -27.12 7.44 -4.84
N ASN A 190 -27.57 8.69 -4.80
CA ASN A 190 -28.15 9.33 -3.61
C ASN A 190 -29.57 9.87 -3.84
N CYS A 191 -30.29 9.37 -4.85
CA CYS A 191 -31.65 9.79 -5.17
C CYS A 191 -32.72 8.78 -4.68
N PRO A 192 -33.97 9.21 -4.45
CA PRO A 192 -34.43 10.61 -4.44
C PRO A 192 -33.78 11.44 -3.33
N GLU A 193 -33.75 12.76 -3.49
CA GLU A 193 -33.27 13.68 -2.45
C GLU A 193 -34.41 14.07 -1.48
N GLY A 194 -34.04 14.58 -0.30
CA GLY A 194 -34.96 15.08 0.72
C GLY A 194 -34.86 14.32 2.05
N SER A 195 -35.45 14.89 3.11
CA SER A 195 -35.37 14.33 4.48
C SER A 195 -36.12 13.01 4.68
N SER A 196 -36.92 12.58 3.70
CA SER A 196 -37.53 11.26 3.64
C SER A 196 -37.66 10.87 2.17
N PRO A 197 -36.65 10.22 1.56
CA PRO A 197 -36.58 9.99 0.12
C PRO A 197 -37.48 8.85 -0.39
N GLY A 198 -38.28 8.24 0.50
CA GLY A 198 -39.18 7.14 0.17
C GLY A 198 -38.49 5.79 0.00
N PRO A 199 -39.22 4.76 -0.47
CA PRO A 199 -38.74 3.38 -0.51
C PRO A 199 -37.75 3.07 -1.65
N THR A 200 -37.64 3.94 -2.65
CA THR A 200 -36.77 3.76 -3.82
C THR A 200 -35.33 4.23 -3.58
N PHE A 201 -35.02 4.82 -2.43
CA PHE A 201 -33.65 5.17 -2.08
C PHE A 201 -32.83 3.90 -1.76
N PRO A 202 -31.58 3.75 -2.23
CA PRO A 202 -30.86 4.64 -3.13
C PRO A 202 -31.05 4.26 -4.60
N THR A 203 -31.09 5.27 -5.47
CA THR A 203 -31.03 5.13 -6.94
C THR A 203 -30.08 6.15 -7.54
N THR A 204 -29.47 5.82 -8.68
CA THR A 204 -28.66 6.75 -9.47
C THR A 204 -29.52 7.93 -9.93
N CYS A 205 -29.11 9.13 -9.57
CA CYS A 205 -29.74 10.36 -9.98
C CYS A 205 -29.67 10.54 -11.50
N THR A 206 -30.72 11.09 -12.10
CA THR A 206 -30.81 11.34 -13.55
C THR A 206 -30.29 12.71 -13.98
N SER A 207 -29.99 13.58 -13.01
CA SER A 207 -29.53 14.96 -13.22
C SER A 207 -28.85 15.47 -11.95
N GLY A 208 -28.18 16.63 -12.03
CA GLY A 208 -27.37 17.19 -10.94
C GLY A 208 -25.88 16.89 -11.13
N GLN A 209 -25.03 17.48 -10.29
CA GLN A 209 -23.59 17.23 -10.28
C GLN A 209 -23.20 16.65 -8.91
N PRO A 210 -22.70 15.41 -8.82
CA PRO A 210 -22.45 14.76 -7.53
C PRO A 210 -21.20 15.27 -6.82
N ILE A 211 -20.34 16.06 -7.46
CA ILE A 211 -19.18 16.68 -6.81
C ILE A 211 -19.46 18.17 -6.60
N SER A 212 -19.38 18.62 -5.36
CA SER A 212 -19.41 20.02 -4.92
C SER A 212 -18.07 20.39 -4.30
N THR A 213 -17.50 21.54 -4.66
CA THR A 213 -16.18 21.99 -4.18
C THR A 213 -16.15 23.49 -3.92
N ALA A 214 -15.65 23.91 -2.76
CA ALA A 214 -15.35 25.31 -2.45
C ALA A 214 -14.01 25.77 -3.07
N TRP A 215 -13.83 27.08 -3.24
CA TRP A 215 -12.68 27.72 -3.93
C TRP A 215 -11.29 27.17 -3.57
N SER A 216 -11.04 26.83 -2.30
CA SER A 216 -9.71 26.42 -1.83
C SER A 216 -9.52 24.89 -1.76
N THR A 217 -10.49 24.12 -2.26
CA THR A 217 -10.47 22.64 -2.24
C THR A 217 -9.97 22.05 -3.55
N LYS A 218 -9.35 20.86 -3.53
CA LYS A 218 -8.76 20.26 -4.74
C LYS A 218 -8.87 18.74 -4.78
N ILE A 219 -9.21 18.21 -5.94
CA ILE A 219 -9.06 16.79 -6.30
C ILE A 219 -7.95 16.72 -7.35
N TYR A 220 -6.91 15.92 -7.09
CA TYR A 220 -5.83 15.64 -8.02
C TYR A 220 -5.91 14.19 -8.50
N GLY A 221 -6.08 14.01 -9.80
CA GLY A 221 -6.01 12.72 -10.48
C GLY A 221 -7.10 12.51 -11.52
N THR A 222 -7.52 11.27 -11.71
CA THR A 222 -8.51 10.89 -12.73
C THR A 222 -9.87 10.72 -12.07
N VAL A 223 -10.84 11.55 -12.45
CA VAL A 223 -12.16 11.59 -11.83
C VAL A 223 -13.23 11.14 -12.83
N CYS A 224 -13.88 10.01 -12.54
CA CYS A 224 -15.06 9.53 -13.23
C CYS A 224 -16.28 9.76 -12.34
N ALA A 225 -17.21 10.62 -12.76
CA ALA A 225 -18.34 11.01 -11.92
C ALA A 225 -19.64 11.13 -12.74
N THR A 226 -20.61 10.29 -12.40
CA THR A 226 -21.88 10.16 -13.14
C THR A 226 -22.67 11.46 -13.10
N ASN A 227 -23.00 12.01 -14.28
CA ASN A 227 -23.60 13.33 -14.50
C ASN A 227 -22.72 14.55 -14.14
N GLN A 228 -21.44 14.39 -13.80
CA GLN A 228 -20.55 15.52 -13.55
C GLN A 228 -20.17 16.21 -14.87
N THR A 229 -20.75 17.39 -15.12
CA THR A 229 -20.57 18.15 -16.38
C THR A 229 -19.48 19.22 -16.33
N SER A 230 -18.92 19.52 -15.16
CA SER A 230 -17.93 20.59 -14.97
C SER A 230 -16.89 20.24 -13.91
N ASN A 231 -15.71 20.85 -14.01
CA ASN A 231 -14.64 20.80 -12.99
C ASN A 231 -14.91 21.74 -11.79
N ASN A 232 -16.17 22.13 -11.58
CA ASN A 232 -16.69 22.99 -10.51
C ASN A 232 -16.06 24.38 -10.43
N TYR A 233 -15.90 25.08 -11.56
CA TYR A 233 -15.40 26.45 -11.55
C TYR A 233 -15.95 27.32 -12.71
N PRO A 234 -16.28 28.61 -12.48
CA PRO A 234 -16.96 29.45 -13.48
C PRO A 234 -16.08 30.21 -14.48
N SER A 235 -14.73 30.15 -14.43
CA SER A 235 -13.89 30.93 -15.37
C SER A 235 -12.56 30.27 -15.82
N GLY A 236 -12.65 29.36 -16.79
CA GLY A 236 -11.58 29.09 -17.78
C GLY A 236 -10.45 28.13 -17.37
N ASN A 237 -10.05 27.22 -18.27
CA ASN A 237 -8.95 26.26 -18.12
C ASN A 237 -7.58 26.96 -17.90
N PRO A 238 -6.71 26.55 -16.94
CA PRO A 238 -6.82 25.43 -15.98
C PRO A 238 -7.30 25.88 -14.60
N SER A 239 -8.37 26.66 -14.54
CA SER A 239 -9.07 27.02 -13.29
C SER A 239 -10.20 26.02 -13.05
N GLY A 240 -10.00 25.12 -12.11
CA GLY A 240 -10.93 24.07 -11.71
C GLY A 240 -10.45 23.42 -10.42
N ASN A 241 -11.37 22.92 -9.60
CA ASN A 241 -11.00 22.22 -8.38
C ASN A 241 -10.71 20.73 -8.64
N ILE A 242 -11.10 20.21 -9.80
CA ILE A 242 -10.68 18.90 -10.29
C ILE A 242 -9.53 19.09 -11.27
N LEU A 243 -8.36 18.56 -10.92
CA LEU A 243 -7.07 18.77 -11.60
C LEU A 243 -6.41 17.42 -11.93
N PRO A 244 -5.64 17.30 -13.03
CA PRO A 244 -5.00 16.05 -13.42
C PRO A 244 -3.88 15.59 -12.47
N GLY A 245 -3.11 16.50 -11.88
CA GLY A 245 -1.84 16.14 -11.24
C GLY A 245 -0.77 15.77 -12.27
N SER A 246 0.21 14.96 -11.87
CA SER A 246 1.36 14.54 -12.69
C SER A 246 1.03 13.48 -13.74
N THR A 247 0.11 12.56 -13.43
CA THR A 247 -0.24 11.40 -14.28
C THR A 247 -1.74 11.18 -14.51
N GLY A 248 -2.62 11.91 -13.80
CA GLY A 248 -4.08 11.78 -13.95
C GLY A 248 -4.66 12.62 -15.09
N GLN A 249 -5.96 12.46 -15.34
CA GLN A 249 -6.66 13.10 -16.47
C GLN A 249 -7.53 14.31 -16.07
N GLY A 250 -7.72 14.56 -14.77
CA GLY A 250 -8.73 15.50 -14.27
C GLY A 250 -10.12 14.88 -14.37
N LEU A 251 -11.14 15.70 -14.64
CA LEU A 251 -12.51 15.22 -14.86
C LEU A 251 -12.65 14.58 -16.25
N VAL A 252 -12.98 13.30 -16.28
CA VAL A 252 -13.32 12.56 -17.50
C VAL A 252 -14.81 12.82 -17.84
N LEU A 253 -15.05 13.82 -18.68
CA LEU A 253 -16.41 14.21 -19.08
C LEU A 253 -17.14 13.06 -19.79
N GLY A 254 -18.40 12.84 -19.41
CA GLY A 254 -19.23 11.75 -19.94
C GLY A 254 -18.92 10.36 -19.37
N CYS A 255 -17.94 10.24 -18.46
CA CYS A 255 -17.70 8.99 -17.74
C CYS A 255 -18.87 8.65 -16.81
N THR A 256 -19.20 7.37 -16.71
CA THR A 256 -20.24 6.85 -15.81
C THR A 256 -19.59 5.86 -14.85
N ALA A 257 -19.57 6.20 -13.56
CA ALA A 257 -19.17 5.28 -12.50
C ALA A 257 -20.40 4.43 -12.12
N PRO A 258 -20.38 3.10 -12.33
CA PRO A 258 -21.51 2.23 -11.98
C PRO A 258 -21.55 2.02 -10.46
N PRO A 259 -22.71 2.13 -9.78
CA PRO A 259 -22.80 1.92 -8.33
C PRO A 259 -22.20 0.58 -7.88
N VAL A 260 -21.43 0.59 -6.81
CA VAL A 260 -20.74 -0.59 -6.24
C VAL A 260 -21.32 -0.85 -4.85
N THR A 261 -21.66 -2.09 -4.55
CA THR A 261 -22.09 -2.48 -3.20
C THR A 261 -20.95 -2.29 -2.20
N THR A 262 -21.22 -1.60 -1.09
CA THR A 262 -20.28 -1.53 0.04
C THR A 262 -19.90 -2.94 0.51
N PRO A 263 -18.64 -3.20 0.93
CA PRO A 263 -18.18 -4.53 1.33
C PRO A 263 -19.12 -5.21 2.32
N THR A 264 -19.69 -6.35 1.90
CA THR A 264 -20.66 -7.12 2.70
C THR A 264 -19.97 -7.92 3.79
N TYR A 265 -20.59 -7.99 4.97
CA TYR A 265 -20.04 -8.72 6.11
C TYR A 265 -21.03 -9.74 6.65
N ASN A 266 -20.60 -10.98 6.92
CA ASN A 266 -21.48 -12.01 7.46
C ASN A 266 -21.52 -11.97 8.99
N LYS A 267 -22.32 -11.04 9.55
CA LYS A 267 -22.54 -10.94 11.01
C LYS A 267 -22.96 -12.27 11.64
N ALA A 268 -23.88 -13.00 10.99
CA ALA A 268 -24.41 -14.25 11.54
C ALA A 268 -23.32 -15.32 11.69
N ALA A 269 -22.41 -15.43 10.73
CA ALA A 269 -21.27 -16.34 10.82
C ALA A 269 -20.26 -15.91 11.91
N HIS A 270 -19.98 -14.61 12.06
CA HIS A 270 -19.11 -14.11 13.13
C HIS A 270 -19.69 -14.46 14.51
N VAL A 271 -20.97 -14.16 14.75
CA VAL A 271 -21.64 -14.46 16.04
C VAL A 271 -21.71 -15.97 16.29
N ALA A 272 -21.93 -16.78 15.25
CA ALA A 272 -21.92 -18.25 15.37
C ALA A 272 -20.52 -18.85 15.61
N ALA A 273 -19.45 -18.11 15.31
CA ALA A 273 -18.07 -18.54 15.54
C ALA A 273 -17.56 -18.24 16.96
N VAL A 274 -18.33 -17.56 17.81
CA VAL A 274 -17.94 -17.23 19.20
C VAL A 274 -17.69 -18.49 20.02
N GLU A 275 -16.52 -18.55 20.67
CA GLU A 275 -16.10 -19.66 21.54
C GLU A 275 -16.03 -19.25 23.02
N VAL A 276 -15.67 -17.99 23.29
CA VAL A 276 -15.45 -17.47 24.65
C VAL A 276 -16.43 -16.33 24.90
N THR A 277 -17.28 -16.42 25.92
CA THR A 277 -18.24 -15.36 26.26
C THR A 277 -17.94 -14.76 27.63
N SER A 278 -18.08 -13.43 27.77
CA SER A 278 -17.85 -12.72 29.03
C SER A 278 -18.75 -11.49 29.17
N GLY A 279 -18.89 -10.97 30.40
CA GLY A 279 -19.49 -9.66 30.64
C GLY A 279 -18.53 -8.53 30.28
N SER A 280 -19.02 -7.41 29.73
CA SER A 280 -18.17 -6.30 29.27
C SER A 280 -17.38 -5.60 30.38
N ASN A 281 -17.74 -5.81 31.65
CA ASN A 281 -17.02 -5.32 32.83
C ASN A 281 -15.98 -6.33 33.39
N ASN A 282 -15.78 -7.49 32.75
CA ASN A 282 -14.87 -8.51 33.26
C ASN A 282 -13.40 -8.05 33.13
N ASN A 283 -12.75 -7.86 34.28
CA ASN A 283 -11.36 -7.42 34.35
C ASN A 283 -10.33 -8.41 33.77
N THR A 284 -10.73 -9.61 33.33
CA THR A 284 -9.88 -10.49 32.49
C THR A 284 -9.67 -9.92 31.08
N TYR A 285 -10.62 -9.14 30.56
CA TYR A 285 -10.62 -8.61 29.19
C TYR A 285 -10.64 -7.08 29.10
N VAL A 286 -11.08 -6.37 30.15
CA VAL A 286 -11.03 -4.91 30.25
C VAL A 286 -10.12 -4.43 31.39
N CYS A 287 -9.55 -3.23 31.26
CA CYS A 287 -8.52 -2.70 32.17
C CYS A 287 -9.09 -1.88 33.34
N LYS A 288 -10.01 -2.47 34.13
CA LYS A 288 -10.62 -1.77 35.28
C LYS A 288 -9.78 -1.84 36.57
N LYS A 289 -8.78 -2.73 36.65
CA LYS A 289 -7.82 -2.89 37.76
C LYS A 289 -6.45 -3.37 37.24
N TRP A 290 -5.38 -3.03 37.95
CA TRP A 290 -4.00 -3.47 37.65
C TRP A 290 -3.84 -5.00 37.71
N PRO A 291 -2.96 -5.63 36.89
CA PRO A 291 -2.17 -5.05 35.79
C PRO A 291 -3.06 -4.52 34.66
N PHE A 292 -2.55 -3.67 33.77
CA PHE A 292 -3.34 -3.09 32.67
C PHE A 292 -3.13 -3.78 31.32
N GLU A 293 -2.43 -4.91 31.30
CA GLU A 293 -2.22 -5.74 30.11
C GLU A 293 -3.34 -6.78 29.99
N ARG A 294 -3.94 -6.91 28.80
CA ARG A 294 -5.05 -7.83 28.51
C ARG A 294 -4.80 -8.59 27.23
N THR A 295 -5.37 -9.78 27.13
CA THR A 295 -5.43 -10.52 25.87
C THR A 295 -6.88 -10.82 25.56
N TRP A 296 -7.31 -10.46 24.34
CA TRP A 296 -8.55 -10.97 23.78
C TRP A 296 -8.22 -12.26 23.02
N PRO A 297 -8.67 -13.43 23.51
CA PRO A 297 -8.56 -14.67 22.74
C PRO A 297 -9.34 -14.53 21.43
N ALA A 298 -8.99 -15.35 20.44
CA ALA A 298 -9.81 -15.50 19.26
C ALA A 298 -11.26 -15.88 19.65
N ASN A 299 -12.22 -15.39 18.87
CA ASN A 299 -13.64 -15.69 19.00
C ASN A 299 -14.24 -15.30 20.38
N LEU A 300 -13.78 -14.17 20.94
CA LEU A 300 -14.29 -13.58 22.18
C LEU A 300 -15.58 -12.77 21.95
N GLN A 301 -16.62 -13.01 22.76
CA GLN A 301 -17.79 -12.15 22.91
C GLN A 301 -17.78 -11.40 24.25
N LEU A 302 -17.98 -10.09 24.20
CA LEU A 302 -18.20 -9.21 25.35
C LEU A 302 -19.65 -8.70 25.36
N ASN A 303 -20.39 -9.06 26.40
CA ASN A 303 -21.80 -8.72 26.56
C ASN A 303 -21.96 -7.34 27.22
N GLY A 304 -22.39 -6.36 26.44
CA GLY A 304 -22.59 -4.96 26.84
C GLY A 304 -21.43 -4.04 26.45
N ASN A 305 -21.49 -2.78 26.89
CA ASN A 305 -20.55 -1.74 26.47
C ASN A 305 -19.14 -1.95 27.02
N VAL A 306 -18.13 -1.80 26.17
CA VAL A 306 -16.71 -2.05 26.43
C VAL A 306 -15.95 -0.73 26.42
N ASP A 307 -15.11 -0.51 27.44
CA ASP A 307 -14.39 0.75 27.69
C ASP A 307 -12.90 0.45 27.93
N ILE A 308 -12.07 0.84 26.96
CA ILE A 308 -10.62 0.64 26.88
C ILE A 308 -9.94 2.00 27.00
N LYS A 309 -9.83 2.48 28.24
CA LYS A 309 -9.27 3.81 28.57
C LYS A 309 -8.00 3.77 29.42
N GLY A 310 -7.43 4.94 29.63
CA GLY A 310 -6.32 5.17 30.56
C GLY A 310 -5.00 4.73 29.95
N SER A 311 -4.42 3.65 30.47
CA SER A 311 -3.17 3.04 29.96
C SER A 311 -3.35 1.53 29.77
N CYS A 312 -4.55 1.13 29.34
CA CYS A 312 -4.88 -0.24 28.97
C CYS A 312 -4.04 -0.68 27.76
N ASP A 313 -3.42 -1.86 27.79
CA ASP A 313 -2.73 -2.44 26.63
C ASP A 313 -3.38 -3.80 26.32
N VAL A 314 -4.06 -3.90 25.18
CA VAL A 314 -4.89 -5.05 24.79
C VAL A 314 -4.29 -5.74 23.56
N THR A 315 -3.84 -6.97 23.71
CA THR A 315 -3.40 -7.81 22.59
C THR A 315 -4.58 -8.62 22.06
N ILE A 316 -4.92 -8.45 20.79
CA ILE A 316 -5.94 -9.21 20.07
C ILE A 316 -5.27 -10.37 19.33
N THR A 317 -5.79 -11.59 19.54
CA THR A 317 -5.26 -12.83 18.95
C THR A 317 -6.19 -13.47 17.91
N GLY A 318 -7.31 -12.81 17.58
CA GLY A 318 -8.28 -13.24 16.58
C GLY A 318 -9.53 -12.36 16.60
N ASN A 319 -10.64 -12.86 16.06
CA ASN A 319 -11.90 -12.10 16.00
C ASN A 319 -12.50 -11.82 17.39
N ALA A 320 -13.22 -10.71 17.52
CA ALA A 320 -13.99 -10.38 18.72
C ALA A 320 -15.34 -9.73 18.39
N TYR A 321 -16.34 -10.00 19.22
CA TYR A 321 -17.71 -9.49 19.12
C TYR A 321 -18.11 -8.72 20.39
N ILE A 322 -18.69 -7.54 20.22
CA ILE A 322 -19.15 -6.68 21.31
C ILE A 322 -20.64 -6.40 21.12
N ALA A 323 -21.47 -6.91 22.01
CA ALA A 323 -22.93 -6.78 21.97
C ALA A 323 -23.43 -5.44 22.56
N GLY A 324 -22.70 -4.35 22.31
CA GLY A 324 -22.92 -3.02 22.86
C GLY A 324 -22.00 -2.00 22.18
N ASP A 325 -21.77 -0.84 22.80
CA ASP A 325 -20.83 0.16 22.29
C ASP A 325 -19.35 -0.17 22.66
N LEU A 326 -18.40 0.27 21.84
CA LEU A 326 -16.95 0.23 22.10
C LEU A 326 -16.39 1.64 22.23
N GLU A 327 -15.75 1.96 23.35
CA GLU A 327 -15.08 3.25 23.57
C GLU A 327 -13.57 3.04 23.84
N LEU A 328 -12.74 3.64 22.99
CA LEU A 328 -11.27 3.65 23.08
C LEU A 328 -10.80 5.05 23.47
N GLY A 329 -9.97 5.19 24.49
CA GLY A 329 -9.53 6.53 24.90
C GLY A 329 -8.33 6.60 25.84
N GLY A 330 -7.97 7.83 26.22
CA GLY A 330 -6.77 8.10 27.02
C GLY A 330 -5.50 7.85 26.20
N ALA A 331 -4.56 7.10 26.76
CA ALA A 331 -3.35 6.58 26.11
C ALA A 331 -3.36 5.04 26.10
N SER A 332 -4.53 4.46 25.81
CA SER A 332 -4.69 3.02 25.65
C SER A 332 -4.03 2.53 24.35
N LYS A 333 -3.74 1.23 24.31
CA LYS A 333 -3.14 0.54 23.18
C LYS A 333 -3.95 -0.69 22.84
N ILE A 334 -4.16 -0.94 21.56
CA ILE A 334 -4.61 -2.23 21.05
C ILE A 334 -3.55 -2.73 20.08
N ARG A 335 -3.17 -3.99 20.18
CA ARG A 335 -2.13 -4.63 19.37
C ARG A 335 -2.69 -5.86 18.69
N VAL A 336 -2.36 -6.07 17.42
CA VAL A 336 -2.52 -7.40 16.80
C VAL A 336 -1.34 -8.26 17.22
N ALA A 337 -1.59 -9.49 17.65
CA ALA A 337 -0.52 -10.44 17.95
C ALA A 337 0.17 -10.93 16.66
N ASP A 338 1.49 -11.12 16.68
CA ASP A 338 2.23 -11.66 15.53
C ASP A 338 1.76 -13.08 15.15
N SER A 339 1.23 -13.84 16.11
CA SER A 339 0.61 -15.16 15.88
C SER A 339 -0.60 -15.15 14.94
N VAL A 340 -1.14 -13.98 14.62
CA VAL A 340 -2.25 -13.79 13.68
C VAL A 340 -1.75 -13.77 12.22
N GLY A 341 -0.46 -13.49 12.00
CA GLY A 341 0.14 -13.42 10.66
C GLY A 341 -0.52 -12.36 9.78
N THR A 342 -0.89 -12.74 8.56
CA THR A 342 -1.59 -11.88 7.59
C THR A 342 -3.11 -11.84 7.74
N ASN A 343 -3.70 -12.62 8.65
CA ASN A 343 -5.16 -12.76 8.79
C ASN A 343 -5.77 -11.61 9.60
N ARG A 344 -6.24 -10.54 8.95
CA ARG A 344 -6.82 -9.37 9.65
C ARG A 344 -7.93 -9.76 10.64
N PRO A 345 -7.75 -9.57 11.97
CA PRO A 345 -8.78 -9.83 12.95
C PRO A 345 -9.90 -8.80 12.83
N VAL A 346 -11.15 -9.24 12.97
CA VAL A 346 -12.33 -8.39 12.94
C VAL A 346 -12.85 -8.17 14.35
N VAL A 347 -13.07 -6.91 14.73
CA VAL A 347 -13.81 -6.51 15.94
C VAL A 347 -15.19 -6.01 15.51
N LEU A 348 -16.18 -6.89 15.65
CA LEU A 348 -17.58 -6.61 15.36
C LEU A 348 -18.24 -5.95 16.59
N VAL A 349 -18.95 -4.85 16.38
CA VAL A 349 -19.59 -4.06 17.43
C VAL A 349 -21.05 -3.78 17.04
N ASP A 350 -22.00 -4.19 17.88
CA ASP A 350 -23.43 -3.94 17.62
C ASP A 350 -23.81 -2.46 17.81
N GLY A 351 -23.11 -1.76 18.69
CA GLY A 351 -23.33 -0.35 18.98
C GLY A 351 -22.39 0.61 18.23
N ASN A 352 -22.16 1.76 18.87
CA ASN A 352 -21.21 2.77 18.40
C ASN A 352 -19.75 2.30 18.62
N ILE A 353 -18.84 2.82 17.82
CA ILE A 353 -17.40 2.78 18.05
C ILE A 353 -16.91 4.22 18.20
N ASP A 354 -16.34 4.54 19.36
CA ASP A 354 -15.86 5.89 19.68
C ASP A 354 -14.38 5.80 20.02
N VAL A 355 -13.52 6.46 19.24
CA VAL A 355 -12.05 6.37 19.35
C VAL A 355 -11.50 7.77 19.59
N GLY A 356 -10.94 8.01 20.77
CA GLY A 356 -10.55 9.36 21.20
C GLY A 356 -9.18 9.46 21.88
N GLY A 357 -8.78 10.71 22.15
CA GLY A 357 -7.56 11.02 22.91
C GLY A 357 -6.28 10.73 22.13
N SER A 358 -5.45 9.87 22.70
CA SER A 358 -4.17 9.40 22.15
C SER A 358 -4.12 7.86 22.17
N ALA A 359 -5.26 7.22 21.90
CA ALA A 359 -5.32 5.78 21.70
C ALA A 359 -4.47 5.37 20.49
N ASP A 360 -3.72 4.29 20.65
CA ASP A 360 -2.76 3.77 19.68
C ASP A 360 -3.23 2.37 19.25
N ILE A 361 -3.33 2.11 17.95
CA ILE A 361 -3.72 0.79 17.44
C ILE A 361 -2.62 0.30 16.49
N ILE A 362 -1.95 -0.74 16.94
CA ILE A 362 -0.64 -1.17 16.46
C ILE A 362 -0.83 -2.49 15.70
N ALA A 363 -0.55 -2.45 14.40
CA ALA A 363 -0.44 -3.63 13.57
C ALA A 363 0.70 -4.56 14.05
N ASN A 364 0.63 -5.84 13.69
CA ASN A 364 1.70 -6.80 13.99
C ASN A 364 2.94 -6.62 13.10
N SER A 365 3.96 -7.48 13.25
CA SER A 365 5.20 -7.42 12.45
C SER A 365 4.98 -7.41 10.93
N GLU A 366 3.92 -8.05 10.44
CA GLU A 366 3.55 -8.17 9.03
C GLU A 366 2.75 -6.96 8.50
N GLY A 367 2.47 -5.96 9.35
CA GLY A 367 1.62 -4.83 9.00
C GLY A 367 0.11 -5.13 9.08
N THR A 368 -0.28 -6.29 9.62
CA THR A 368 -1.69 -6.65 9.80
C THR A 368 -2.32 -5.85 10.93
N GLY A 369 -3.12 -4.84 10.54
CA GLY A 369 -4.00 -4.08 11.44
C GLY A 369 -5.31 -4.81 11.78
N ILE A 370 -6.28 -4.08 12.32
CA ILE A 370 -7.60 -4.59 12.75
C ILE A 370 -8.70 -4.05 11.81
N HIS A 371 -9.75 -4.83 11.58
CA HIS A 371 -11.00 -4.33 10.99
C HIS A 371 -12.06 -4.14 12.07
N PHE A 372 -12.40 -2.88 12.39
CA PHE A 372 -13.50 -2.53 13.28
C PHE A 372 -14.79 -2.35 12.48
N ILE A 373 -15.86 -3.04 12.84
CA ILE A 373 -17.16 -2.94 12.16
C ILE A 373 -18.25 -2.57 13.15
N SER A 374 -18.82 -1.36 13.03
CA SER A 374 -20.07 -0.99 13.69
C SER A 374 -21.24 -1.47 12.83
N TYR A 375 -22.12 -2.27 13.44
CA TYR A 375 -23.32 -2.83 12.81
C TYR A 375 -24.62 -2.08 13.14
N LYS A 376 -24.51 -0.98 13.88
CA LYS A 376 -25.65 -0.18 14.34
C LYS A 376 -26.39 0.50 13.19
N ALA A 377 -27.72 0.49 13.25
CA ALA A 377 -28.63 1.11 12.30
C ALA A 377 -29.73 1.93 13.02
N LEU A 378 -30.30 2.91 12.32
CA LEU A 378 -31.57 3.54 12.71
C LEU A 378 -32.73 2.86 11.97
N ALA A 379 -32.93 1.58 12.28
CA ALA A 379 -33.94 0.73 11.67
C ALA A 379 -34.54 -0.24 12.70
N SER A 380 -35.75 -0.75 12.44
CA SER A 380 -36.46 -1.65 13.37
C SER A 380 -35.79 -3.02 13.57
N CYS A 381 -34.87 -3.41 12.68
CA CYS A 381 -34.10 -4.65 12.74
C CYS A 381 -32.79 -4.54 13.53
N ASP A 382 -32.42 -3.36 14.04
CA ASP A 382 -31.17 -3.13 14.76
C ASP A 382 -31.01 -4.06 15.98
N PRO A 383 -29.82 -4.65 16.23
CA PRO A 383 -28.57 -4.57 15.47
C PRO A 383 -28.39 -5.68 14.41
N ASN A 384 -29.47 -6.39 14.05
CA ASN A 384 -29.45 -7.61 13.23
C ASN A 384 -29.95 -7.41 11.79
N CYS A 385 -29.92 -6.17 11.30
CA CYS A 385 -30.29 -5.84 9.93
C CYS A 385 -29.35 -6.54 8.92
N THR A 386 -29.94 -7.36 8.04
CA THR A 386 -29.23 -8.03 6.92
C THR A 386 -29.26 -7.21 5.63
N SER A 387 -30.25 -6.33 5.48
CA SER A 387 -30.41 -5.41 4.36
C SER A 387 -31.16 -4.16 4.83
N LEU A 388 -30.70 -2.98 4.41
CA LEU A 388 -31.44 -1.72 4.56
C LEU A 388 -31.66 -1.06 3.20
N SER A 389 -32.78 -0.36 3.07
CA SER A 389 -33.12 0.47 1.92
C SER A 389 -34.09 1.57 2.34
N GLY A 390 -34.43 2.46 1.42
CA GLY A 390 -35.40 3.52 1.61
C GLY A 390 -35.05 4.46 2.76
N ASN A 391 -36.09 4.81 3.52
CA ASN A 391 -35.98 5.72 4.66
C ASN A 391 -35.08 5.20 5.79
N ASP A 392 -35.04 3.87 6.02
CA ASP A 392 -34.25 3.26 7.09
C ASP A 392 -32.75 3.36 6.78
N LEU A 393 -32.35 3.13 5.52
CA LEU A 393 -30.96 3.38 5.09
C LEU A 393 -30.63 4.87 5.11
N TYR A 394 -31.54 5.74 4.65
CA TYR A 394 -31.35 7.19 4.66
C TYR A 394 -31.16 7.75 6.08
N ASN A 395 -31.90 7.24 7.07
CA ASN A 395 -31.71 7.63 8.47
C ASN A 395 -30.40 7.07 9.03
N SER A 396 -30.11 5.80 8.74
CA SER A 396 -28.90 5.12 9.25
C SER A 396 -27.63 5.77 8.72
N MET A 397 -27.55 6.10 7.43
CA MET A 397 -26.36 6.73 6.83
C MET A 397 -26.06 8.14 7.37
N ASN A 398 -27.04 8.80 8.00
CA ASN A 398 -26.86 10.10 8.65
C ASN A 398 -26.55 9.95 10.16
N ASN A 399 -26.69 8.75 10.72
CA ASN A 399 -26.40 8.47 12.12
C ASN A 399 -24.93 8.13 12.30
N MET A 400 -24.22 8.90 13.13
CA MET A 400 -22.84 8.62 13.48
C MET A 400 -22.75 7.36 14.34
N THR A 401 -22.16 6.30 13.78
CA THR A 401 -21.93 5.03 14.50
C THR A 401 -20.45 4.74 14.70
N VAL A 402 -19.56 5.44 13.98
CA VAL A 402 -18.13 5.48 14.26
C VAL A 402 -17.70 6.94 14.39
N ASP A 403 -17.12 7.32 15.53
CA ASP A 403 -16.50 8.64 15.76
C ASP A 403 -15.00 8.41 16.05
N ILE A 404 -14.13 9.05 15.28
CA ILE A 404 -12.68 8.96 15.41
C ILE A 404 -12.17 10.38 15.65
N GLY A 405 -11.63 10.64 16.83
CA GLY A 405 -11.17 11.95 17.27
C GLY A 405 -9.82 11.94 17.97
N GLY A 406 -9.26 13.13 18.18
CA GLY A 406 -8.01 13.31 18.90
C GLY A 406 -6.77 13.26 18.01
N GLY A 407 -5.68 12.74 18.57
CA GLY A 407 -4.35 12.65 17.97
C GLY A 407 -3.94 11.22 17.65
N VAL A 408 -4.87 10.42 17.14
CA VAL A 408 -4.71 8.97 16.96
C VAL A 408 -3.82 8.62 15.76
N ASN A 409 -3.07 7.53 15.86
CA ASN A 409 -2.24 7.02 14.77
C ASN A 409 -2.61 5.56 14.51
N LEU A 410 -3.43 5.32 13.47
CA LEU A 410 -4.11 4.05 13.22
C LEU A 410 -3.78 3.52 11.80
N PRO A 411 -2.50 3.39 11.40
CA PRO A 411 -2.13 2.89 10.07
C PRO A 411 -2.53 1.42 9.90
N GLY A 412 -2.99 1.04 8.71
CA GLY A 412 -3.44 -0.33 8.42
C GLY A 412 -4.74 -0.75 9.13
N ILE A 413 -5.41 0.15 9.88
CA ILE A 413 -6.68 -0.11 10.56
C ILE A 413 -7.85 0.27 9.65
N ILE A 414 -8.81 -0.64 9.51
CA ILE A 414 -10.06 -0.40 8.78
C ILE A 414 -11.15 -0.07 9.78
N PHE A 415 -11.87 1.03 9.57
CA PHE A 415 -13.13 1.31 10.24
C PHE A 415 -14.28 1.18 9.25
N GLN A 416 -15.29 0.39 9.60
CA GLN A 416 -16.51 0.23 8.84
C GLN A 416 -17.74 0.64 9.67
N ALA A 417 -18.50 1.63 9.19
CA ALA A 417 -19.86 1.92 9.65
C ALA A 417 -20.84 1.24 8.69
N TYR A 418 -21.19 -0.02 8.95
CA TYR A 418 -21.84 -0.90 7.97
C TYR A 418 -23.15 -0.31 7.41
N TRP A 419 -23.97 0.26 8.30
CA TRP A 419 -25.19 1.00 7.96
C TRP A 419 -25.09 2.52 8.23
N GLY A 420 -23.99 2.97 8.82
CA GLY A 420 -23.88 4.27 9.49
C GLY A 420 -22.97 5.30 8.82
N LEU A 421 -22.77 6.40 9.54
CA LEU A 421 -21.77 7.44 9.25
C LEU A 421 -20.50 7.18 10.06
N ILE A 422 -19.35 7.22 9.40
CA ILE A 422 -18.03 7.42 10.04
C ILE A 422 -17.76 8.91 10.12
N LYS A 423 -17.42 9.42 11.30
CA LYS A 423 -16.92 10.78 11.49
C LYS A 423 -15.45 10.75 11.89
N VAL A 424 -14.63 11.55 11.21
CA VAL A 424 -13.20 11.70 11.51
C VAL A 424 -12.91 13.16 11.88
N ARG A 425 -12.34 13.37 13.06
CA ARG A 425 -12.06 14.66 13.70
C ARG A 425 -10.62 14.70 14.21
N GLY A 426 -10.10 15.90 14.43
CA GLY A 426 -8.75 16.07 14.99
C GLY A 426 -7.65 15.90 13.94
N SER A 427 -6.51 15.36 14.33
CA SER A 427 -5.33 15.24 13.47
C SER A 427 -4.65 13.89 13.70
N GLY A 428 -4.82 12.97 12.75
CA GLY A 428 -4.40 11.58 12.93
C GLY A 428 -4.50 10.77 11.65
N SER A 429 -3.67 9.75 11.54
CA SER A 429 -3.67 8.78 10.42
C SER A 429 -4.66 7.65 10.70
N ILE A 430 -5.38 7.19 9.68
CA ILE A 430 -6.23 5.99 9.72
C ILE A 430 -5.93 5.11 8.49
N GLY A 431 -6.22 3.80 8.49
CA GLY A 431 -5.92 2.94 7.34
C GLY A 431 -6.93 3.08 6.19
N SER A 432 -8.20 2.75 6.48
CA SER A 432 -9.33 2.92 5.56
C SER A 432 -10.62 3.25 6.32
N ALA A 433 -11.53 3.97 5.65
CA ALA A 433 -12.86 4.31 6.15
C ALA A 433 -13.96 3.85 5.16
N ILE A 434 -14.82 2.94 5.62
CA ILE A 434 -15.91 2.34 4.84
C ILE A 434 -17.25 2.67 5.51
N GLY A 435 -18.04 3.58 4.96
CA GLY A 435 -19.30 4.00 5.61
C GLY A 435 -20.43 4.19 4.62
N GLN A 436 -21.68 4.24 5.07
CA GLN A 436 -22.75 4.75 4.20
C GLN A 436 -22.57 6.25 3.95
N THR A 437 -22.00 6.97 4.94
CA THR A 437 -21.39 8.29 4.81
C THR A 437 -20.00 8.29 5.46
N VAL A 438 -19.05 9.06 4.92
CA VAL A 438 -17.79 9.38 5.60
C VAL A 438 -17.67 10.91 5.72
N ASP A 439 -17.63 11.41 6.95
CA ASP A 439 -17.56 12.84 7.29
C ASP A 439 -16.22 13.19 7.94
N MET A 440 -15.41 14.00 7.25
CA MET A 440 -14.11 14.49 7.71
C MET A 440 -14.13 16.01 7.98
N ASN A 441 -15.31 16.62 8.12
CA ASN A 441 -15.43 18.04 8.42
C ASN A 441 -14.85 18.37 9.81
N GLY A 442 -13.74 19.12 9.81
CA GLY A 442 -13.05 19.55 11.03
C GLY A 442 -11.76 18.78 11.34
N ALA A 443 -11.33 17.86 10.46
CA ALA A 443 -10.01 17.25 10.58
C ALA A 443 -8.90 18.18 10.03
N GLY A 444 -7.75 18.19 10.71
CA GLY A 444 -6.59 19.04 10.38
C GLY A 444 -5.69 18.44 9.29
N THR A 445 -5.54 17.12 9.27
CA THR A 445 -4.92 16.29 8.23
C THR A 445 -5.23 14.83 8.61
N VAL A 446 -5.63 13.99 7.65
CA VAL A 446 -5.91 12.56 7.87
C VAL A 446 -5.26 11.75 6.77
N THR A 447 -3.98 11.48 6.94
CA THR A 447 -3.23 10.65 6.00
C THR A 447 -3.77 9.22 6.07
N PHE A 448 -4.33 8.72 4.97
CA PHE A 448 -4.71 7.32 4.89
C PHE A 448 -3.46 6.47 4.76
N GLY A 449 -3.24 5.57 5.71
CA GLY A 449 -2.00 4.84 5.92
C GLY A 449 -2.06 3.42 5.36
N THR A 450 -1.22 3.16 4.35
CA THR A 450 -1.08 1.93 3.55
C THR A 450 -2.30 1.58 2.70
N ALA A 451 -2.05 1.27 1.43
CA ALA A 451 -3.09 0.97 0.45
C ALA A 451 -3.87 -0.29 0.86
N LEU A 452 -5.18 -0.23 0.66
CA LEU A 452 -6.12 -1.33 0.80
C LEU A 452 -7.03 -1.37 -0.45
N SER A 453 -6.63 -2.07 -1.55
CA SER A 453 -7.42 -3.03 -2.39
C SER A 453 -8.39 -2.59 -3.46
N SER A 454 -7.92 -1.78 -4.40
CA SER A 454 -8.40 -1.86 -5.77
C SER A 454 -7.94 -3.14 -6.49
N GLY A 455 -8.52 -4.29 -6.15
CA GLY A 455 -8.68 -5.49 -7.00
C GLY A 455 -7.45 -6.34 -7.38
N ASP A 456 -6.26 -5.76 -7.54
CA ASP A 456 -5.08 -6.43 -8.09
C ASP A 456 -3.94 -6.50 -7.05
N ARG A 457 -3.23 -7.64 -7.01
CA ARG A 457 -2.08 -7.84 -6.12
C ARG A 457 -0.88 -7.03 -6.62
N THR A 458 -0.55 -5.93 -5.96
CA THR A 458 0.74 -5.28 -6.15
C THR A 458 1.83 -6.12 -5.48
N TRP A 459 2.77 -6.63 -6.26
CA TRP A 459 3.93 -7.35 -5.75
C TRP A 459 5.06 -6.37 -5.42
N THR A 460 5.65 -6.51 -4.24
CA THR A 460 6.77 -5.67 -3.78
C THR A 460 7.95 -6.53 -3.32
N ILE A 461 9.18 -6.12 -3.65
CA ILE A 461 10.39 -6.85 -3.27
C ILE A 461 10.62 -6.72 -1.76
N SER A 462 10.54 -7.83 -1.03
CA SER A 462 10.80 -7.91 0.41
C SER A 462 12.20 -8.41 0.74
N SER A 463 12.80 -9.21 -0.14
CA SER A 463 14.17 -9.71 0.01
C SER A 463 14.89 -9.76 -1.33
N TYR A 464 16.21 -9.58 -1.31
CA TYR A 464 17.07 -9.65 -2.49
C TYR A 464 18.34 -10.45 -2.14
N GLN A 465 18.66 -11.44 -2.97
CA GLN A 465 19.82 -12.30 -2.85
C GLN A 465 20.50 -12.46 -4.22
N GLN A 466 21.78 -12.11 -4.29
CA GLN A 466 22.64 -12.54 -5.39
C GLN A 466 23.16 -13.94 -5.09
N ASP A 467 22.98 -14.85 -6.03
CA ASP A 467 23.55 -16.19 -5.99
C ASP A 467 24.66 -16.29 -7.04
N TYR A 468 25.84 -16.71 -6.58
CA TYR A 468 27.05 -16.82 -7.39
C TYR A 468 27.27 -18.32 -7.64
N PRO A 469 26.85 -18.87 -8.79
CA PRO A 469 27.19 -20.25 -9.13
C PRO A 469 28.73 -20.39 -9.21
N ASP A 470 29.27 -21.39 -8.50
CA ASP A 470 30.69 -21.75 -8.45
C ASP A 470 31.24 -22.22 -9.83
#